data_AF-A0ABD1E1C4-F1
#
_entry.id   AF-A0ABD1E1C4-F1
#
_cell.length_a   1.000
_cell.length_b   1.000
_cell.length_c   1.000
_cell.angle_alpha   90.00
_cell.angle_beta   90.00
_cell.angle_gamma   90.00
#
_symmetry.space_group_name_H-M   'P 1'
#
loop_
_entity.id
_entity.type
_entity.pdbx_description
1 polymer ?
#
loop_
_entity_poly.entity_id
_entity_poly.type
_entity_poly.pdbx_seq_one_letter_code
_entity_poly.pdbx_strand_id
1 'polypeptide(L)'
;MQALRLQAIYFGILLILTTIIVLVVDRNLLRTKFIRIANESDELLFHLLENGYRLPDITDNPPNLEKRNIFFLETSCHSYEVGKIIINPRQVCAVESAARLNPEMNVYLLFSSPGLILNHGTRSDKLLEILVKYQNIQILHFDMARYVTGNWQSLFVEHKNTIEQNVEENSYLIHFWNKLSFKTPIKKINVNAPYLHFAMQYCPRIVNQIQEIF
;
A
#
# COMPACT_ATOMS: atom_id res chain seq x y z
N MET A 1 -69.00 -2.53 4.39
CA MET A 1 -68.17 -2.37 5.62
C MET A 1 -67.00 -3.36 5.71
N GLN A 2 -67.16 -4.65 5.38
CA GLN A 2 -66.06 -5.63 5.48
C GLN A 2 -64.88 -5.37 4.51
N ALA A 3 -65.14 -4.98 3.26
CA ALA A 3 -64.10 -4.69 2.28
C ALA A 3 -63.20 -3.50 2.67
N LEU A 4 -63.78 -2.42 3.21
CA LEU A 4 -63.03 -1.28 3.74
C LEU A 4 -62.13 -1.65 4.93
N ARG A 5 -62.60 -2.55 5.81
CA ARG A 5 -61.79 -3.06 6.92
C ARG A 5 -60.61 -3.90 6.44
N LEU A 6 -60.81 -4.73 5.41
CA LEU A 6 -59.75 -5.55 4.82
C LEU A 6 -58.69 -4.69 4.12
N GLN A 7 -59.12 -3.65 3.38
CA GLN A 7 -58.21 -2.68 2.76
C GLN A 7 -57.39 -1.90 3.79
N ALA A 8 -58.01 -1.48 4.90
CA ALA A 8 -57.31 -0.80 6.00
C ALA A 8 -56.26 -1.71 6.67
N ILE A 9 -56.56 -2.99 6.86
CA ILE A 9 -55.61 -3.97 7.40
C ILE A 9 -54.43 -4.17 6.44
N TYR A 10 -54.70 -4.30 5.13
CA TYR A 10 -53.63 -4.43 4.13
C TYR A 10 -52.70 -3.21 4.10
N PHE A 11 -53.27 -2.01 4.15
CA PHE A 11 -52.50 -0.77 4.20
C PHE A 11 -51.67 -0.65 5.49
N GLY A 12 -52.23 -1.06 6.63
CA GLY A 12 -51.51 -1.12 7.91
C GLY A 12 -50.33 -2.09 7.87
N ILE A 13 -50.51 -3.29 7.30
CA ILE A 13 -49.43 -4.27 7.14
C ILE A 13 -48.33 -3.72 6.21
N LEU A 14 -48.70 -3.09 5.09
CA LEU A 14 -47.74 -2.49 4.15
C LEU A 14 -46.91 -1.36 4.81
N LEU A 15 -47.53 -0.52 5.63
CA LEU A 15 -46.84 0.52 6.42
C LEU A 15 -45.86 -0.09 7.44
N ILE A 16 -46.25 -1.16 8.12
CA ILE A 16 -45.38 -1.86 9.07
C ILE A 16 -44.19 -2.49 8.34
N LEU A 17 -44.42 -3.18 7.22
CA LEU A 17 -43.37 -3.82 6.43
C LEU A 17 -42.38 -2.80 5.86
N THR A 18 -42.87 -1.68 5.32
CA THR A 18 -42.00 -0.61 4.82
C THR A 18 -41.18 0.03 5.93
N THR A 19 -41.77 0.26 7.11
CA THR A 19 -41.05 0.77 8.29
C THR A 19 -39.95 -0.21 8.74
N ILE A 20 -40.26 -1.52 8.79
CA ILE A 20 -39.27 -2.55 9.14
C ILE A 20 -38.13 -2.58 8.12
N ILE A 21 -38.44 -2.51 6.82
CA ILE A 21 -37.42 -2.48 5.76
C ILE A 21 -36.51 -1.27 5.92
N VAL A 22 -37.07 -0.07 6.16
CA VAL A 22 -36.29 1.16 6.39
C VAL A 22 -35.37 0.99 7.60
N LEU A 23 -35.88 0.47 8.73
CA LEU A 23 -35.07 0.24 9.93
C LEU A 23 -33.95 -0.79 9.71
N VAL A 24 -34.22 -1.86 8.97
CA VAL A 24 -33.20 -2.88 8.65
C VAL A 24 -32.13 -2.33 7.71
N VAL A 25 -32.53 -1.58 6.67
CA VAL A 25 -31.60 -0.94 5.73
C VAL A 25 -30.74 0.10 6.45
N ASP A 26 -31.33 0.94 7.31
CA ASP A 26 -30.61 1.96 8.06
C ASP A 26 -29.62 1.32 9.05
N ARG A 27 -30.02 0.27 9.79
CA ARG A 27 -29.11 -0.49 10.66
C ARG A 27 -27.94 -1.12 9.88
N ASN A 28 -28.19 -1.67 8.69
CA ASN A 28 -27.14 -2.23 7.85
C ASN A 28 -26.21 -1.15 7.29
N LEU A 29 -26.74 0.00 6.89
CA LEU A 29 -25.96 1.15 6.42
C LEU A 29 -25.08 1.72 7.55
N LEU A 30 -25.66 1.93 8.73
CA LEU A 30 -24.90 2.36 9.91
C LEU A 30 -23.82 1.34 10.27
N ARG A 31 -24.14 0.04 10.32
CA ARG A 31 -23.17 -1.02 10.60
C ARG A 31 -22.01 -1.01 9.59
N THR A 32 -22.30 -0.91 8.30
CA THR A 32 -21.25 -0.87 7.26
C THR A 32 -20.40 0.39 7.35
N LYS A 33 -21.00 1.55 7.66
CA LYS A 33 -20.26 2.80 7.88
C LYS A 33 -19.39 2.73 9.13
N PHE A 34 -19.89 2.20 10.24
CA PHE A 34 -19.11 1.99 11.47
C PHE A 34 -17.94 1.02 11.25
N ILE A 35 -18.15 -0.11 10.57
CA ILE A 35 -17.07 -1.04 10.22
C ILE A 35 -16.01 -0.35 9.34
N ARG A 36 -16.43 0.47 8.37
CA ARG A 36 -15.48 1.23 7.53
C ARG A 36 -14.66 2.23 8.35
N ILE A 37 -15.30 3.01 9.22
CA ILE A 37 -14.61 4.01 10.06
C ILE A 37 -13.64 3.31 11.03
N ALA A 38 -14.06 2.22 11.66
CA ALA A 38 -13.20 1.45 12.57
C ALA A 38 -11.98 0.85 11.84
N ASN A 39 -12.20 0.26 10.66
CA ASN A 39 -11.11 -0.27 9.85
C ASN A 39 -10.15 0.84 9.38
N GLU A 40 -10.66 2.01 9.02
CA GLU A 40 -9.85 3.14 8.57
C GLU A 40 -9.02 3.75 9.72
N SER A 41 -9.57 3.81 10.93
CA SER A 41 -8.80 4.23 12.11
C SER A 41 -7.72 3.23 12.50
N ASP A 42 -8.00 1.93 12.38
CA ASP A 42 -7.03 0.87 12.68
C ASP A 42 -5.90 0.86 11.63
N GLU A 43 -6.21 1.05 10.34
CA GLU A 43 -5.21 1.06 9.26
C GLU A 43 -4.22 2.22 9.41
N LEU A 44 -4.69 3.42 9.81
CA LEU A 44 -3.79 4.56 10.04
C LEU A 44 -2.95 4.41 11.31
N LEU A 45 -3.48 3.75 12.34
CA LEU A 45 -2.80 3.60 13.63
C LEU A 45 -1.39 3.03 13.46
N PHE A 46 -1.22 2.02 12.62
CA PHE A 46 0.07 1.34 12.41
C PHE A 46 1.18 2.24 11.84
N HIS A 47 0.79 3.28 11.11
CA HIS A 47 1.71 4.25 10.51
C HIS A 47 2.12 5.38 11.46
N LEU A 48 1.41 5.54 12.58
CA LEU A 48 1.59 6.61 13.55
C LEU A 48 2.31 6.14 14.83
N LEU A 49 2.69 4.86 14.90
CA LEU A 49 3.32 4.30 16.10
C LEU A 49 4.82 4.65 16.15
N GLU A 50 5.18 5.53 17.08
CA GLU A 50 6.53 6.05 17.29
C GLU A 50 7.48 5.09 18.04
N ASN A 51 7.06 3.87 18.35
CA ASN A 51 7.79 2.95 19.23
C ASN A 51 9.04 2.31 18.57
N GLY A 52 10.07 3.14 18.35
CA GLY A 52 11.48 2.82 18.60
C GLY A 52 12.31 2.07 17.55
N TYR A 53 11.73 1.32 16.61
CA TYR A 53 12.52 0.51 15.68
C TYR A 53 12.06 0.66 14.23
N ARG A 54 12.48 1.76 13.60
CA ARG A 54 12.18 2.08 12.20
C ARG A 54 13.43 2.45 11.43
N LEU A 55 13.38 2.29 10.10
CA LEU A 55 14.36 2.84 9.19
C LEU A 55 14.49 4.36 9.35
N PRO A 56 15.64 4.96 8.96
CA PRO A 56 15.78 6.42 8.92
C PRO A 56 14.70 7.04 8.06
N ASP A 57 14.18 8.20 8.49
CA ASP A 57 13.17 8.90 7.72
C ASP A 57 13.78 9.56 6.48
N ILE A 58 12.97 9.70 5.43
CA ILE A 58 13.37 10.46 4.24
C ILE A 58 13.70 11.92 4.55
N THR A 59 13.14 12.53 5.61
CA THR A 59 13.60 13.86 6.06
C THR A 59 15.04 13.86 6.59
N ASP A 60 15.47 12.77 7.23
CA ASP A 60 16.82 12.67 7.77
C ASP A 60 17.85 12.40 6.66
N ASN A 61 17.39 11.82 5.55
CA ASN A 61 18.17 11.55 4.34
C ASN A 61 17.42 12.07 3.10
N PRO A 62 17.39 13.41 2.92
CA PRO A 62 16.58 14.01 1.87
C PRO A 62 17.07 13.61 0.48
N PRO A 63 16.18 13.53 -0.52
CA PRO A 63 16.59 13.20 -1.88
C PRO A 63 17.61 14.17 -2.43
N ASN A 64 18.59 13.66 -3.18
CA ASN A 64 19.50 14.50 -3.94
C ASN A 64 18.73 15.21 -5.07
N LEU A 65 18.55 16.51 -4.93
CA LEU A 65 17.82 17.35 -5.89
C LEU A 65 18.60 17.66 -7.17
N GLU A 66 19.91 17.39 -7.21
CA GLU A 66 20.74 17.52 -8.41
C GLU A 66 20.63 16.32 -9.35
N LYS A 67 20.06 15.20 -8.86
CA LYS A 67 19.79 14.00 -9.65
C LYS A 67 18.30 13.81 -9.83
N ARG A 68 17.92 13.10 -10.91
CA ARG A 68 16.54 12.66 -11.06
C ARG A 68 16.23 11.49 -10.15
N ASN A 69 15.03 11.49 -9.57
CA ASN A 69 14.63 10.55 -8.54
C ASN A 69 13.36 9.76 -8.96
N ILE A 70 13.29 8.49 -8.55
CA ILE A 70 12.13 7.60 -8.70
C ILE A 70 11.68 7.15 -7.31
N PHE A 71 10.38 7.22 -7.02
CA PHE A 71 9.84 6.87 -5.70
C PHE A 71 8.83 5.72 -5.79
N PHE A 72 9.02 4.75 -4.89
CA PHE A 72 8.08 3.68 -4.62
C PHE A 72 7.61 3.79 -3.18
N LEU A 73 6.29 3.84 -2.96
CA LEU A 73 5.73 3.96 -1.63
C LEU A 73 4.94 2.69 -1.27
N GLU A 74 5.42 2.00 -0.24
CA GLU A 74 4.79 0.85 0.38
C GLU A 74 3.88 1.32 1.52
N THR A 75 2.57 1.21 1.31
CA THR A 75 1.54 1.73 2.22
C THR A 75 0.86 0.65 3.04
N SER A 76 1.37 -0.60 3.05
CA SER A 76 0.74 -1.67 3.83
C SER A 76 1.24 -1.67 5.27
N CYS A 77 0.46 -2.31 6.15
CA CYS A 77 0.83 -2.51 7.55
C CYS A 77 1.73 -3.75 7.76
N HIS A 78 2.13 -4.44 6.69
CA HIS A 78 2.73 -5.77 6.81
C HIS A 78 4.08 -5.76 7.54
N SER A 79 4.89 -4.71 7.35
CA SER A 79 6.16 -4.57 8.07
C SER A 79 5.95 -4.34 9.57
N TYR A 80 4.92 -3.58 9.95
CA TYR A 80 4.54 -3.40 11.34
C TYR A 80 4.04 -4.71 11.97
N GLU A 81 3.12 -5.41 11.30
CA GLU A 81 2.53 -6.68 11.79
C GLU A 81 3.60 -7.75 12.08
N VAL A 82 4.64 -7.79 11.25
CA VAL A 82 5.74 -8.76 11.38
C VAL A 82 6.88 -8.25 12.27
N GLY A 83 6.91 -6.95 12.58
CA GLY A 83 7.94 -6.30 13.39
C GLY A 83 9.28 -6.08 12.68
N LYS A 84 9.30 -6.14 11.35
CA LYS A 84 10.47 -5.86 10.50
C LYS A 84 10.07 -5.51 9.08
N ILE A 85 10.96 -4.94 8.29
CA ILE A 85 10.70 -4.64 6.88
C ILE A 85 10.41 -5.94 6.11
N ILE A 86 9.23 -6.03 5.53
CA ILE A 86 8.81 -7.15 4.67
C ILE A 86 8.54 -6.65 3.26
N ILE A 87 9.01 -7.40 2.28
CA ILE A 87 8.79 -7.12 0.87
C ILE A 87 8.58 -8.41 0.09
N ASN A 88 7.70 -8.34 -0.91
CA ASN A 88 7.42 -9.47 -1.79
C ASN A 88 8.21 -9.38 -3.12
N PRO A 89 8.32 -10.50 -3.85
CA PRO A 89 9.06 -10.54 -5.11
C PRO A 89 8.61 -9.53 -6.16
N ARG A 90 7.31 -9.21 -6.27
CA ARG A 90 6.80 -8.27 -7.28
C ARG A 90 7.21 -6.85 -6.98
N GLN A 91 7.11 -6.45 -5.70
CA GLN A 91 7.57 -5.14 -5.23
C GLN A 91 9.07 -5.00 -5.49
N VAL A 92 9.87 -5.97 -5.05
CA VAL A 92 11.33 -5.95 -5.27
C VAL A 92 11.63 -5.94 -6.77
N CYS A 93 10.83 -6.64 -7.58
CA CYS A 93 11.02 -6.67 -9.02
C CYS A 93 10.79 -5.34 -9.72
N ALA A 94 9.76 -4.61 -9.29
CA ALA A 94 9.52 -3.25 -9.77
C ALA A 94 10.68 -2.31 -9.39
N VAL A 95 11.18 -2.38 -8.15
CA VAL A 95 12.33 -1.57 -7.71
C VAL A 95 13.61 -1.93 -8.47
N GLU A 96 13.96 -3.22 -8.55
CA GLU A 96 15.19 -3.67 -9.20
C GLU A 96 15.20 -3.30 -10.68
N SER A 97 14.09 -3.52 -11.40
CA SER A 97 13.98 -3.16 -12.82
C SER A 97 14.13 -1.65 -13.06
N ALA A 98 13.52 -0.81 -12.20
CA ALA A 98 13.68 0.63 -12.28
C ALA A 98 15.14 1.04 -12.05
N ALA A 99 15.80 0.50 -11.03
CA ALA A 99 17.19 0.82 -10.70
C ALA A 99 18.16 0.37 -11.80
N ARG A 100 17.93 -0.80 -12.41
CA ARG A 100 18.77 -1.33 -13.50
C ARG A 100 18.63 -0.55 -14.80
N LEU A 101 17.40 -0.14 -15.14
CA LEU A 101 17.14 0.60 -16.37
C LEU A 101 17.50 2.09 -16.25
N ASN A 102 17.70 2.59 -15.03
CA ASN A 102 18.03 3.99 -14.75
C ASN A 102 19.21 4.11 -13.78
N PRO A 103 20.44 3.69 -14.18
CA PRO A 103 21.60 3.63 -13.29
C PRO A 103 22.04 5.02 -12.75
N GLU A 104 21.78 6.09 -13.50
CA GLU A 104 22.12 7.47 -13.12
C GLU A 104 21.09 8.12 -12.18
N MET A 105 19.92 7.50 -12.01
CA MET A 105 18.84 8.01 -11.15
C MET A 105 18.89 7.35 -9.78
N ASN A 106 18.47 8.07 -8.75
CA ASN A 106 18.23 7.46 -7.45
C ASN A 106 16.82 6.85 -7.41
N VAL A 107 16.72 5.68 -6.78
CA VAL A 107 15.47 4.96 -6.58
C VAL A 107 15.21 4.84 -5.09
N TYR A 108 14.14 5.46 -4.62
CA TYR A 108 13.72 5.42 -3.22
C TYR A 108 12.59 4.41 -3.06
N LEU A 109 12.79 3.45 -2.16
CA LEU A 109 11.77 2.54 -1.68
C LEU A 109 11.40 2.97 -0.27
N LEU A 110 10.22 3.56 -0.15
CA LEU A 110 9.72 4.15 1.08
C LEU A 110 8.71 3.23 1.74
N PHE A 111 8.91 2.95 3.03
CA PHE A 111 7.96 2.23 3.86
C PHE A 111 7.25 3.19 4.80
N SER A 112 5.93 3.19 4.74
CA SER A 112 5.11 4.02 5.65
C SER A 112 4.82 3.34 6.98
N SER A 113 4.90 2.02 7.07
CA SER A 113 4.82 1.30 8.34
C SER A 113 6.23 1.16 8.94
N PRO A 114 6.37 1.27 10.27
CA PRO A 114 7.67 1.17 10.91
C PRO A 114 8.23 -0.26 10.81
N GLY A 115 9.55 -0.36 10.88
CA GLY A 115 10.29 -1.62 10.89
C GLY A 115 11.76 -1.42 10.55
N LEU A 116 12.58 -2.42 10.90
CA LEU A 116 14.00 -2.48 10.55
C LEU A 116 14.27 -3.58 9.53
N ILE A 117 15.35 -3.45 8.77
CA ILE A 117 15.87 -4.56 7.96
C ILE A 117 16.57 -5.53 8.90
N LEU A 118 15.93 -6.66 9.19
CA LEU A 118 16.45 -7.73 10.04
C LEU A 118 16.64 -9.01 9.24
N ASN A 119 17.80 -9.64 9.37
CA ASN A 119 18.07 -10.91 8.69
C ASN A 119 17.68 -12.11 9.57
N HIS A 120 16.64 -12.83 9.17
CA HIS A 120 16.20 -14.09 9.79
C HIS A 120 16.21 -15.24 8.76
N GLY A 121 16.92 -15.08 7.63
CA GLY A 121 17.01 -16.09 6.57
C GLY A 121 15.72 -16.31 5.79
N THR A 122 14.71 -15.46 5.96
CA THR A 122 13.44 -15.58 5.24
C THR A 122 13.60 -15.20 3.76
N ARG A 123 12.59 -15.53 2.95
CA ARG A 123 12.57 -15.12 1.54
C ARG A 123 12.64 -13.60 1.38
N SER A 124 11.91 -12.85 2.20
CA SER A 124 11.93 -11.38 2.20
C SER A 124 13.34 -10.85 2.46
N ASP A 125 14.05 -11.43 3.43
CA ASP A 125 15.40 -11.00 3.81
C ASP A 125 16.39 -11.15 2.65
N LYS A 126 16.34 -12.29 1.95
CA LYS A 126 17.16 -12.54 0.75
C LYS A 126 16.89 -11.56 -0.39
N LEU A 127 15.64 -11.09 -0.52
CA LEU A 127 15.27 -10.10 -1.52
C LEU A 127 15.78 -8.70 -1.13
N LEU A 128 15.66 -8.33 0.13
CA LEU A 128 16.22 -7.07 0.66
C LEU A 128 17.75 -7.06 0.52
N GLU A 129 18.43 -8.18 0.81
CA GLU A 129 19.87 -8.34 0.60
C GLU A 129 20.32 -8.10 -0.85
N ILE A 130 19.43 -8.30 -1.84
CA ILE A 130 19.72 -7.96 -3.23
C ILE A 130 19.61 -6.45 -3.44
N LEU A 131 18.54 -5.82 -2.95
CA LEU A 131 18.31 -4.39 -3.15
C LEU A 131 19.39 -3.52 -2.49
N VAL A 132 19.79 -3.85 -1.25
CA VAL A 132 20.81 -3.07 -0.51
C VAL A 132 22.20 -3.06 -1.18
N LYS A 133 22.45 -3.93 -2.17
CA LYS A 133 23.70 -3.96 -2.94
C LYS A 133 23.71 -2.99 -4.11
N TYR A 134 22.56 -2.41 -4.48
CA TYR A 134 22.49 -1.40 -5.53
C TYR A 134 22.87 -0.03 -4.97
N GLN A 135 23.84 0.62 -5.60
CA GLN A 135 24.32 1.93 -5.15
C GLN A 135 23.29 3.05 -5.32
N ASN A 136 22.36 2.88 -6.26
CA ASN A 136 21.33 3.86 -6.57
C ASN A 136 19.96 3.52 -5.96
N ILE A 137 19.89 2.57 -5.00
CA ILE A 137 18.67 2.25 -4.26
C ILE A 137 18.81 2.73 -2.81
N GLN A 138 17.80 3.45 -2.33
CA GLN A 138 17.69 3.90 -0.94
C GLN A 138 16.40 3.36 -0.34
N ILE A 139 16.49 2.65 0.78
CA ILE A 139 15.34 2.09 1.50
C ILE A 139 15.17 2.89 2.78
N LEU A 140 14.07 3.64 2.89
CA LEU A 140 13.84 4.60 3.97
C LEU A 140 12.42 4.47 4.53
N HIS A 141 12.21 5.10 5.67
CA HIS A 141 10.88 5.30 6.24
C HIS A 141 10.23 6.57 5.68
N PHE A 142 8.91 6.53 5.49
CA PHE A 142 8.08 7.69 5.19
C PHE A 142 7.08 7.89 6.33
N ASP A 143 7.37 8.87 7.20
CA ASP A 143 6.50 9.21 8.31
C ASP A 143 5.19 9.88 7.84
N MET A 144 4.12 9.10 7.75
CA MET A 144 2.81 9.63 7.37
C MET A 144 2.33 10.71 8.34
N ALA A 145 2.61 10.60 9.65
CA ALA A 145 2.18 11.61 10.63
C ALA A 145 2.75 12.98 10.30
N ARG A 146 3.98 13.01 9.76
CA ARG A 146 4.69 14.23 9.40
C ARG A 146 4.23 14.85 8.09
N TYR A 147 3.76 14.05 7.15
CA TYR A 147 3.49 14.50 5.77
C TYR A 147 2.01 14.52 5.38
N VAL A 148 1.17 13.86 6.15
CA VAL A 148 -0.26 13.72 5.89
C VAL A 148 -1.01 14.54 6.93
N THR A 149 -1.61 15.66 6.51
CA THR A 149 -2.42 16.49 7.40
C THR A 149 -3.82 15.91 7.54
N GLY A 150 -4.14 15.35 8.70
CA GLY A 150 -5.47 14.83 9.01
C GLY A 150 -5.63 13.36 8.63
N ASN A 151 -5.78 13.05 7.34
CA ASN A 151 -6.02 11.68 6.85
C ASN A 151 -5.24 11.37 5.56
N TRP A 152 -5.03 10.09 5.26
CA TRP A 152 -4.27 9.63 4.08
C TRP A 152 -4.82 10.17 2.76
N GLN A 153 -6.10 10.52 2.69
CA GLN A 153 -6.72 11.14 1.53
C GLN A 153 -6.10 12.51 1.20
N SER A 154 -5.46 13.18 2.16
CA SER A 154 -4.73 14.43 1.91
C SER A 154 -3.54 14.24 0.96
N LEU A 155 -3.07 13.00 0.72
CA LEU A 155 -2.09 12.70 -0.34
C LEU A 155 -2.67 12.83 -1.75
N PHE A 156 -3.99 12.89 -1.89
CA PHE A 156 -4.71 12.89 -3.17
C PHE A 156 -5.56 14.16 -3.38
N VAL A 157 -5.46 15.13 -2.47
CA VAL A 157 -6.15 16.42 -2.52
C VAL A 157 -5.10 17.52 -2.49
N GLU A 158 -5.25 18.53 -3.34
CA GLU A 158 -4.29 19.63 -3.47
C GLU A 158 -4.13 20.40 -2.15
N HIS A 159 -3.03 20.15 -1.46
CA HIS A 159 -2.58 20.91 -0.30
C HIS A 159 -1.08 21.12 -0.48
N LYS A 160 -0.66 22.37 -0.72
CA LYS A 160 0.76 22.75 -0.83
C LYS A 160 1.55 22.27 0.39
N ASN A 161 2.19 21.11 0.26
CA ASN A 161 3.00 20.49 1.31
C ASN A 161 4.47 20.55 0.90
N THR A 162 5.37 20.71 1.88
CA THR A 162 6.82 20.89 1.66
C THR A 162 7.53 19.72 0.95
N ILE A 163 6.94 18.52 0.89
CA ILE A 163 7.46 17.42 0.05
C ILE A 163 7.21 17.71 -1.43
N GLU A 164 6.03 18.19 -1.80
CA GLU A 164 5.67 18.41 -3.22
C GLU A 164 6.71 19.32 -3.86
N GLN A 165 7.13 20.39 -3.18
CA GLN A 165 8.19 21.28 -3.66
C GLN A 165 9.56 20.60 -3.82
N ASN A 166 9.91 19.63 -2.97
CA ASN A 166 11.20 18.93 -3.04
C ASN A 166 11.17 17.72 -4.00
N VAL A 167 10.00 17.15 -4.26
CA VAL A 167 9.82 16.02 -5.16
C VAL A 167 9.58 16.52 -6.59
N GLU A 168 8.84 17.61 -6.80
CA GLU A 168 8.38 18.00 -8.14
C GLU A 168 9.48 18.52 -9.08
N GLU A 169 10.52 19.19 -8.59
CA GLU A 169 11.47 19.84 -9.50
C GLU A 169 12.33 18.84 -10.29
N ASN A 170 12.56 17.61 -9.78
CA ASN A 170 13.40 16.59 -10.44
C ASN A 170 12.94 15.13 -10.26
N SER A 171 11.69 14.86 -9.88
CA SER A 171 11.19 13.47 -9.70
C SER A 171 10.22 13.07 -10.78
N TYR A 172 10.38 11.84 -11.29
CA TYR A 172 9.69 11.39 -12.49
C TYR A 172 8.39 10.63 -12.22
N LEU A 173 8.29 9.93 -11.08
CA LEU A 173 7.16 9.04 -10.78
C LEU A 173 7.11 8.69 -9.29
N ILE A 174 5.92 8.84 -8.68
CA ILE A 174 5.57 8.18 -7.41
C ILE A 174 4.64 7.00 -7.74
N HIS A 175 5.10 5.79 -7.48
CA HIS A 175 4.32 4.58 -7.74
C HIS A 175 3.75 4.01 -6.43
N PHE A 176 2.42 4.09 -6.29
CA PHE A 176 1.65 3.35 -5.30
C PHE A 176 1.22 2.01 -5.93
N TRP A 177 1.52 0.88 -5.29
CA TRP A 177 1.26 -0.45 -5.88
C TRP A 177 0.29 -1.33 -5.10
N ASN A 178 -0.18 -2.37 -5.83
CA ASN A 178 -0.59 -3.67 -5.31
C ASN A 178 -2.04 -3.87 -4.78
N LYS A 179 -2.98 -2.94 -5.01
CA LYS A 179 -4.38 -3.17 -4.58
C LYS A 179 -5.11 -4.30 -5.36
N LEU A 180 -4.89 -4.40 -6.66
CA LEU A 180 -5.66 -5.32 -7.54
C LEU A 180 -5.01 -6.70 -7.74
N SER A 181 -3.69 -6.82 -7.55
CA SER A 181 -2.92 -8.03 -7.87
C SER A 181 -2.45 -8.81 -6.65
N PHE A 182 -2.71 -8.31 -5.43
CA PHE A 182 -2.23 -8.89 -4.17
C PHE A 182 -2.60 -10.36 -3.98
N LYS A 183 -3.83 -10.75 -4.36
CA LYS A 183 -4.36 -12.11 -4.11
C LYS A 183 -4.12 -13.11 -5.24
N THR A 184 -3.40 -12.73 -6.29
CA THR A 184 -3.28 -13.55 -7.50
C THR A 184 -1.82 -13.94 -7.72
N PRO A 185 -1.34 -15.06 -7.13
CA PRO A 185 0.02 -15.56 -7.34
C PRO A 185 0.22 -16.10 -8.77
N ILE A 186 1.43 -15.94 -9.32
CA ILE A 186 1.83 -16.51 -10.61
C ILE A 186 2.84 -17.64 -10.31
N LYS A 187 2.54 -18.87 -10.73
CA LYS A 187 3.51 -19.97 -10.58
C LYS A 187 4.70 -19.74 -11.51
N LYS A 188 5.93 -19.98 -11.03
CA LYS A 188 7.18 -19.80 -11.79
C LYS A 188 7.23 -20.63 -13.08
N ILE A 189 6.54 -21.78 -13.09
CA ILE A 189 6.39 -22.62 -14.29
C ILE A 189 5.62 -21.94 -15.43
N ASN A 190 4.80 -20.94 -15.13
CA ASN A 190 3.99 -20.22 -16.11
C ASN A 190 4.80 -19.11 -16.81
N VAL A 191 5.94 -19.45 -17.40
CA VAL A 191 6.88 -18.50 -18.02
C VAL A 191 6.27 -17.65 -19.14
N ASN A 192 5.16 -18.12 -19.73
CA ASN A 192 4.40 -17.43 -20.76
C ASN A 192 3.40 -16.40 -20.20
N ALA A 193 3.23 -16.31 -18.88
CA ALA A 193 2.45 -15.24 -18.27
C ALA A 193 3.15 -13.91 -18.58
N PRO A 194 2.49 -12.93 -19.24
CA PRO A 194 3.17 -11.71 -19.71
C PRO A 194 3.95 -10.98 -18.61
N TYR A 195 3.38 -10.93 -17.40
CA TYR A 195 4.03 -10.30 -16.25
C TYR A 195 5.31 -11.03 -15.82
N LEU A 196 5.31 -12.37 -15.80
CA LEU A 196 6.50 -13.16 -15.47
C LEU A 196 7.54 -13.10 -16.59
N HIS A 197 7.11 -13.07 -17.86
CA HIS A 197 7.99 -12.89 -19.01
C HIS A 197 8.80 -11.58 -18.90
N PHE A 198 8.14 -10.46 -18.64
CA PHE A 198 8.84 -9.18 -18.41
C PHE A 198 9.71 -9.19 -17.16
N ALA A 199 9.25 -9.82 -16.07
CA ALA A 199 10.04 -9.92 -14.84
C ALA A 199 11.36 -10.68 -15.06
N MET A 200 11.35 -11.76 -15.85
CA MET A 200 12.57 -12.50 -16.20
C MET A 200 13.58 -11.63 -16.94
N GLN A 201 13.12 -10.73 -17.80
CA GLN A 201 13.97 -9.85 -18.59
C GLN A 201 14.55 -8.69 -17.76
N TYR A 202 13.69 -7.98 -17.02
CA TYR A 202 14.08 -6.73 -16.38
C TYR A 202 14.52 -6.88 -14.92
N CYS A 203 14.20 -8.02 -14.31
CA CYS A 203 14.47 -8.30 -12.90
C CYS A 203 14.96 -9.75 -12.65
N PRO A 204 16.05 -10.17 -13.30
CA PRO A 204 16.51 -11.54 -13.27
C PRO A 204 17.03 -11.94 -11.89
N ARG A 205 17.61 -11.04 -11.09
CA ARG A 205 18.17 -11.42 -9.79
C ARG A 205 17.06 -11.80 -8.82
N ILE A 206 15.95 -11.07 -8.82
CA ILE A 206 14.79 -11.46 -8.00
C ILE A 206 14.17 -12.74 -8.51
N VAL A 207 13.88 -12.86 -9.81
CA VAL A 207 13.23 -14.06 -10.38
C VAL A 207 14.06 -15.32 -10.11
N ASN A 208 15.38 -15.22 -10.08
CA ASN A 208 16.27 -16.32 -9.75
C ASN A 208 16.19 -16.76 -8.27
N GLN A 209 15.82 -15.87 -7.34
CA GLN A 209 15.60 -16.21 -5.93
C GLN A 209 14.23 -16.86 -5.66
N ILE A 210 13.35 -16.91 -6.66
CA ILE A 210 12.01 -17.48 -6.52
C ILE A 210 12.06 -18.98 -6.78
N GLN A 211 11.48 -19.78 -5.87
CA GLN A 211 11.36 -21.22 -6.06
C GLN A 211 10.09 -21.57 -6.87
N GLU A 212 8.90 -21.26 -6.34
CA GLU A 212 7.64 -21.71 -6.97
C GLU A 212 6.68 -20.58 -7.36
N ILE A 213 6.62 -19.48 -6.60
CA ILE A 213 5.57 -18.47 -6.73
C ILE A 213 6.15 -17.06 -6.87
N PHE A 214 5.73 -16.35 -7.91
CA PHE A 214 5.93 -14.93 -8.16
C PHE A 214 4.69 -14.11 -7.86
#